data_AF-A8BQM2-F1
#
_entry.id   AF-A8BQM2-F1
#
_cell.length_a   1.000
_cell.length_b   1.000
_cell.length_c   1.000
_cell.angle_alpha   90.00
_cell.angle_beta   90.00
_cell.angle_gamma   90.00
#
_symmetry.space_group_name_H-M   'P 1'
#
loop_
_entity.id
_entity.type
_entity.pdbx_description
1 polymer ?
#
loop_
_entity_poly.entity_id
_entity_poly.type
_entity_poly.pdbx_seq_one_letter_code
_entity_poly.pdbx_strand_id
1 'polypeptide(L)'
;MLLVVFYFVLSALAGACTVEANTRDCTENKCEMVGETEICTQCKTGGNVPIDGVCKAVAEAANKCTKSDDNPVGAGDTTCGKCVNAYFMYKGGCYLAGAAGPGTGTKMCKQAAGGKCTQAADAKNYFIPPANTDDTHDSVVWCGDEIGVTLSSTQYKGVAKCLVCDAPGGAGAATCTTCEDGYFGATCKKCHESCRTCEAAEENKCKSCTDGYFLGATNGAAGKCLKCNSKTEEGWHGVDNCAKCTSSNTQNTPATCTECVANFYLKPAAGATPSSCVTETGCGDGYFPTIVDEIKKCIACGTAANGGIDDCKKCSLKTTSAKAGIEIVCTECNTKWLSPLGDACLDSCPPGTHADSGNICPLCHSTCAECDGNAEATSCRACYPGFVLSYGSDKVRGTCIQECTGKYAENCEENMCTAVLGGSKYCSKCKAGFVPIDGVCVSTASRAVTGCTPGNGVCIACTDSYFLQSGGCYQSTVFPGNKLCTLASNGKCTACSNGQTADGQGSCPACNAICATCAAGNIDQCQTCFPGYYKSGTKCVKCSITDNGITGVENCISCAPPAGNSGPVTCYMKTDDTNDGGNDNNGGSTNKSGLSTGAIAGISVAVIVVVGGLIGFLCWWFICRGKA
;
A
#
# COMPACT_ATOMS: atom_id res chain seq x y z
N MET A 1 -1.09 48.66 -1.97
CA MET A 1 -2.27 48.01 -1.37
C MET A 1 -1.93 47.67 0.07
N LEU A 2 -2.51 48.43 1.00
CA LEU A 2 -2.31 48.28 2.45
C LEU A 2 -2.95 46.95 2.89
N LEU A 3 -2.13 45.99 3.32
CA LEU A 3 -2.60 44.78 4.01
C LEU A 3 -2.74 45.13 5.50
N VAL A 4 -3.96 45.49 5.88
CA VAL A 4 -4.35 45.62 7.29
C VAL A 4 -4.49 44.20 7.84
N VAL A 5 -3.48 43.77 8.60
CA VAL A 5 -3.55 42.56 9.43
C VAL A 5 -4.50 42.86 10.57
N PHE A 6 -5.74 42.37 10.47
CA PHE A 6 -6.68 42.36 11.58
C PHE A 6 -6.16 41.39 12.66
N TYR A 7 -5.43 41.93 13.63
CA TYR A 7 -5.23 41.29 14.93
C TYR A 7 -6.61 41.26 15.63
N PHE A 8 -7.31 40.13 15.55
CA PHE A 8 -8.50 39.90 16.34
C PHE A 8 -8.09 39.78 17.81
N VAL A 9 -8.25 40.87 18.56
CA VAL A 9 -8.39 40.82 20.01
C VAL A 9 -9.72 40.10 20.25
N LEU A 10 -9.67 38.81 20.57
CA LEU A 10 -10.78 38.05 21.13
C LEU A 10 -11.08 38.64 22.51
N SER A 11 -11.79 39.76 22.50
CA SER A 11 -12.52 40.29 23.64
C SER A 11 -13.77 39.44 23.78
N ALA A 12 -14.08 39.03 25.01
CA ALA A 12 -15.23 38.21 25.38
C ALA A 12 -16.56 38.95 25.16
N LEU A 13 -16.90 39.25 23.90
CA LEU A 13 -18.24 39.63 23.48
C LEU A 13 -18.98 38.36 23.09
N ALA A 14 -20.19 38.20 23.59
CA ALA A 14 -21.09 37.10 23.26
C ALA A 14 -21.14 36.89 21.72
N GLY A 15 -20.91 35.65 21.30
CA GLY A 15 -20.61 35.29 19.92
C GLY A 15 -21.87 35.13 19.07
N ALA A 16 -21.71 35.30 17.77
CA ALA A 16 -22.74 34.93 16.80
C ALA A 16 -23.02 33.41 16.89
N CYS A 17 -24.29 33.03 16.90
CA CYS A 17 -24.69 31.63 16.97
C CYS A 17 -24.47 30.94 15.61
N THR A 18 -23.70 29.85 15.62
CA THR A 18 -23.32 29.07 14.43
C THR A 18 -24.05 27.74 14.32
N VAL A 19 -24.57 27.20 15.43
CA VAL A 19 -25.38 25.98 15.43
C VAL A 19 -26.81 26.31 15.04
N GLU A 20 -27.34 25.62 14.03
CA GLU A 20 -28.66 25.89 13.42
C GLU A 20 -29.79 26.08 14.45
N ALA A 21 -29.86 25.23 15.48
CA ALA A 21 -30.86 25.34 16.55
C ALA A 21 -30.72 26.65 17.35
N ASN A 22 -29.49 27.03 17.68
CA ASN A 22 -29.21 28.25 18.44
C ASN A 22 -29.39 29.50 17.56
N THR A 23 -29.04 29.45 16.28
CA THR A 23 -29.31 30.56 15.34
C THR A 23 -30.80 30.87 15.22
N ARG A 24 -31.67 29.88 15.39
CA ARG A 24 -33.12 30.05 15.37
C ARG A 24 -33.68 30.57 16.70
N ASP A 25 -33.29 29.92 17.80
CA ASP A 25 -34.00 30.06 19.08
C ASP A 25 -33.29 30.98 20.09
N CYS A 26 -32.01 31.27 19.88
CA CYS A 26 -31.22 32.19 20.71
C CYS A 26 -31.28 33.63 20.19
N THR A 27 -31.16 34.58 21.09
CA THR A 27 -31.03 36.00 20.74
C THR A 27 -29.72 36.20 19.98
N GLU A 28 -29.72 37.11 19.01
CA GLU A 28 -28.52 37.43 18.23
C GLU A 28 -27.35 37.84 19.14
N ASN A 29 -26.17 37.29 18.88
CA ASN A 29 -24.97 37.49 19.69
C ASN A 29 -25.15 37.11 21.17
N LYS A 30 -25.94 36.08 21.47
CA LYS A 30 -26.09 35.52 22.83
C LYS A 30 -25.71 34.05 22.88
N CYS A 31 -24.74 33.65 22.07
CA CYS A 31 -24.15 32.32 22.12
C CYS A 31 -22.73 32.34 22.69
N GLU A 32 -22.37 31.30 23.43
CA GLU A 32 -21.03 31.09 24.00
C GLU A 32 -20.57 29.65 23.83
N MET A 33 -19.27 29.39 23.96
CA MET A 33 -18.70 28.05 23.86
C MET A 33 -18.32 27.51 25.25
N VAL A 34 -18.83 26.32 25.58
CA VAL A 34 -18.40 25.54 26.76
C VAL A 34 -17.64 24.31 26.25
N GLY A 35 -16.31 24.44 26.23
CA GLY A 35 -15.45 23.54 25.45
C GLY A 35 -15.84 23.60 23.98
N GLU A 36 -16.18 22.45 23.38
CA GLU A 36 -16.64 22.37 21.98
C GLU A 36 -18.16 22.51 21.80
N THR A 37 -18.92 22.79 22.86
CA THR A 37 -20.39 22.88 22.81
C THR A 37 -20.84 24.34 22.77
N GLU A 38 -21.55 24.73 21.71
CA GLU A 38 -22.19 26.04 21.62
C GLU A 38 -23.47 26.07 22.47
N ILE A 39 -23.55 27.04 23.38
CA ILE A 39 -24.68 27.24 24.30
C ILE A 39 -25.35 28.59 24.03
N CYS A 40 -26.67 28.63 24.19
CA CYS A 40 -27.44 29.86 24.24
C CYS A 40 -27.49 30.42 25.66
N THR A 41 -27.20 31.71 25.83
CA THR A 41 -27.27 32.42 27.13
C THR A 41 -28.52 33.29 27.27
N GLN A 42 -29.26 33.52 26.18
CA GLN A 42 -30.52 34.26 26.21
C GLN A 42 -31.45 33.88 25.05
N CYS A 43 -32.64 33.39 25.37
CA CYS A 43 -33.60 32.96 24.36
C CYS A 43 -34.28 34.12 23.65
N LYS A 44 -34.58 33.92 22.37
CA LYS A 44 -35.24 34.93 21.53
C LYS A 44 -36.73 35.07 21.83
N THR A 45 -37.37 33.96 22.20
CA THR A 45 -38.81 33.89 22.46
C THR A 45 -39.07 33.98 23.96
N GLY A 46 -39.93 34.92 24.38
CA GLY A 46 -40.37 35.03 25.77
C GLY A 46 -41.12 33.76 26.22
N GLY A 47 -40.90 33.35 27.48
CA GLY A 47 -41.39 32.09 28.01
C GLY A 47 -40.46 30.90 27.73
N ASN A 48 -39.33 31.13 27.06
CA ASN A 48 -38.26 30.15 26.91
C ASN A 48 -37.02 30.62 27.68
N VAL A 49 -36.36 29.70 28.37
CA VAL A 49 -35.12 29.98 29.11
C VAL A 49 -34.05 28.95 28.77
N PRO A 50 -32.75 29.30 28.87
CA PRO A 50 -31.68 28.35 28.57
C PRO A 50 -31.57 27.26 29.64
N ILE A 51 -31.69 26.00 29.22
CA ILE A 51 -31.44 24.81 30.02
C ILE A 51 -30.41 23.95 29.28
N ASP A 52 -29.26 23.71 29.91
CA ASP A 52 -28.09 23.06 29.31
C ASP A 52 -27.63 23.71 27.99
N GLY A 53 -27.84 25.02 27.87
CA GLY A 53 -27.49 25.82 26.69
C GLY A 53 -28.52 25.78 25.57
N VAL A 54 -29.67 25.12 25.76
CA VAL A 54 -30.76 25.07 24.76
C VAL A 54 -31.97 25.84 25.29
N CYS A 55 -32.62 26.60 24.42
CA CYS A 55 -33.85 27.31 24.77
C CYS A 55 -35.02 26.35 24.98
N LYS A 56 -35.53 26.30 26.21
CA LYS A 56 -36.61 25.41 26.63
C LYS A 56 -37.81 26.20 27.14
N ALA A 57 -39.00 25.77 26.76
CA ALA A 57 -40.25 26.40 27.21
C ALA A 57 -40.47 26.21 28.73
N VAL A 58 -41.31 27.07 29.33
CA VAL A 58 -41.65 27.07 30.77
C VAL A 58 -41.91 25.66 31.32
N ALA A 59 -42.69 24.84 30.61
CA ALA A 59 -43.03 23.49 31.04
C ALA A 59 -41.80 22.56 31.16
N GLU A 60 -40.83 22.70 30.24
CA GLU A 60 -39.59 21.91 30.24
C GLU A 60 -38.54 22.46 31.22
N ALA A 61 -38.63 23.75 31.56
CA ALA A 61 -37.79 24.42 32.55
C ALA A 61 -38.27 24.20 34.00
N ALA A 62 -39.48 23.69 34.19
CA ALA A 62 -40.05 23.37 35.49
C ALA A 62 -39.11 22.47 36.31
N ASN A 63 -38.92 22.79 37.59
CA ASN A 63 -37.99 22.12 38.50
C ASN A 63 -36.49 22.23 38.12
N LYS A 64 -36.13 23.16 37.23
CA LYS A 64 -34.73 23.43 36.84
C LYS A 64 -34.41 24.91 37.02
N CYS A 65 -35.35 25.76 36.65
CA CYS A 65 -35.24 27.21 36.64
C CYS A 65 -36.50 27.90 37.20
N THR A 66 -36.29 28.96 37.97
CA THR A 66 -37.32 29.91 38.43
C THR A 66 -36.85 31.35 38.19
N LYS A 67 -37.72 32.30 38.52
CA LYS A 67 -37.33 33.70 38.72
C LYS A 67 -36.54 33.84 40.03
N SER A 68 -35.92 35.00 40.21
CA SER A 68 -35.14 35.33 41.43
C SER A 68 -36.01 35.44 42.70
N ASP A 69 -37.32 35.64 42.56
CA ASP A 69 -38.31 35.68 43.63
C ASP A 69 -39.03 34.33 43.86
N ASP A 70 -38.42 33.23 43.38
CA ASP A 70 -38.94 31.85 43.44
C ASP A 70 -40.24 31.60 42.66
N ASN A 71 -40.75 32.60 41.93
CA ASN A 71 -41.91 32.39 41.05
C ASN A 71 -41.54 31.59 39.78
N PRO A 72 -42.50 30.86 39.18
CA PRO A 72 -42.29 30.20 37.90
C PRO A 72 -41.89 31.18 36.79
N VAL A 73 -41.11 30.68 35.83
CA VAL A 73 -40.79 31.39 34.58
C VAL A 73 -42.09 31.80 33.89
N GLY A 74 -42.22 33.08 33.56
CA GLY A 74 -43.37 33.68 32.90
C GLY A 74 -43.18 33.86 31.39
N ALA A 75 -44.26 34.23 30.71
CA ALA A 75 -44.30 34.33 29.24
C ALA A 75 -43.40 35.43 28.63
N GLY A 76 -42.83 36.32 29.44
CA GLY A 76 -41.91 37.37 28.99
C GLY A 76 -40.43 37.06 29.26
N ASP A 77 -40.13 36.02 30.03
CA ASP A 77 -38.76 35.75 30.47
C ASP A 77 -37.97 35.07 29.35
N THR A 78 -36.72 35.51 29.19
CA THR A 78 -35.79 35.00 28.16
C THR A 78 -34.53 34.36 28.74
N THR A 79 -34.35 34.47 30.05
CA THR A 79 -33.22 33.93 30.83
C THR A 79 -33.76 33.36 32.13
N CYS A 80 -32.98 32.47 32.74
CA CYS A 80 -33.27 32.03 34.08
C CYS A 80 -32.90 33.09 35.11
N GLY A 81 -33.72 33.26 36.15
CA GLY A 81 -33.42 34.13 37.29
C GLY A 81 -32.75 33.40 38.46
N LYS A 82 -33.04 32.12 38.62
CA LYS A 82 -32.50 31.26 39.68
C LYS A 82 -32.60 29.78 39.32
N CYS A 83 -31.56 29.01 39.58
CA CYS A 83 -31.57 27.57 39.35
C CYS A 83 -32.02 26.80 40.61
N VAL A 84 -32.55 25.60 40.41
CA VAL A 84 -33.00 24.73 41.52
C VAL A 84 -32.52 23.29 41.34
N ASN A 85 -32.67 22.48 42.40
CA ASN A 85 -32.31 21.06 42.40
C ASN A 85 -30.82 20.83 42.06
N ALA A 86 -30.54 19.92 41.12
CA ALA A 86 -29.20 19.53 40.69
C ALA A 86 -28.65 20.41 39.55
N TYR A 87 -29.31 21.53 39.25
CA TYR A 87 -28.86 22.51 38.28
C TYR A 87 -28.08 23.64 38.96
N PHE A 88 -27.21 24.31 38.20
CA PHE A 88 -26.49 25.49 38.65
C PHE A 88 -26.58 26.63 37.63
N MET A 89 -26.47 27.86 38.12
CA MET A 89 -26.55 29.07 37.30
C MET A 89 -25.24 29.33 36.58
N TYR A 90 -25.32 29.63 35.29
CA TYR A 90 -24.20 30.16 34.49
C TYR A 90 -24.73 31.01 33.33
N LYS A 91 -24.36 32.29 33.28
CA LYS A 91 -24.73 33.26 32.23
C LYS A 91 -26.21 33.20 31.82
N GLY A 92 -27.09 33.31 32.81
CA GLY A 92 -28.54 33.37 32.60
C GLY A 92 -29.21 32.06 32.21
N GLY A 93 -28.50 30.92 32.29
CA GLY A 93 -29.05 29.58 32.07
C GLY A 93 -28.80 28.64 33.25
N CYS A 94 -29.57 27.55 33.29
CA CYS A 94 -29.38 26.47 34.27
C CYS A 94 -28.80 25.22 33.62
N TYR A 95 -27.74 24.69 34.20
CA TYR A 95 -26.98 23.56 33.64
C TYR A 95 -26.95 22.40 34.62
N LEU A 96 -27.11 21.18 34.10
CA LEU A 96 -27.12 19.97 34.93
C LEU A 96 -25.69 19.62 35.34
N ALA A 97 -25.44 19.49 36.65
CA ALA A 97 -24.13 19.08 37.15
C ALA A 97 -23.84 17.61 36.86
N GLY A 98 -22.56 17.26 36.70
CA GLY A 98 -22.16 15.94 36.22
C GLY A 98 -22.58 14.76 37.10
N ALA A 99 -22.68 14.93 38.42
CA ALA A 99 -23.16 13.88 39.32
C ALA A 99 -24.63 13.50 39.11
N ALA A 100 -25.42 14.35 38.44
CA ALA A 100 -26.85 14.13 38.21
C ALA A 100 -27.19 13.55 36.83
N GLY A 101 -26.22 13.51 35.89
CA GLY A 101 -26.41 12.93 34.56
C GLY A 101 -25.55 13.58 33.48
N PRO A 102 -25.60 13.06 32.24
CA PRO A 102 -24.93 13.67 31.10
C PRO A 102 -25.60 15.01 30.73
N GLY A 103 -24.79 16.03 30.46
CA GLY A 103 -25.26 17.38 30.11
C GLY A 103 -24.10 18.36 29.94
N THR A 104 -24.35 19.52 29.35
CA THR A 104 -23.31 20.54 29.11
C THR A 104 -22.68 21.03 30.41
N GLY A 105 -23.45 21.07 31.50
CA GLY A 105 -22.96 21.46 32.83
C GLY A 105 -21.86 20.58 33.41
N THR A 106 -21.73 19.33 32.96
CA THR A 106 -20.66 18.39 33.39
C THR A 106 -19.25 18.96 33.16
N LYS A 107 -19.08 19.83 32.15
CA LYS A 107 -17.80 20.47 31.81
C LYS A 107 -17.39 21.57 32.79
N MET A 108 -18.34 22.11 33.55
CA MET A 108 -18.14 23.26 34.44
C MET A 108 -18.27 22.86 35.91
N CYS A 109 -19.22 21.98 36.22
CA CYS A 109 -19.58 21.59 37.58
C CYS A 109 -19.74 20.08 37.72
N LYS A 110 -19.08 19.52 38.74
CA LYS A 110 -19.18 18.10 39.11
C LYS A 110 -20.38 17.84 40.01
N GLN A 111 -20.60 18.68 41.03
CA GLN A 111 -21.73 18.55 41.96
C GLN A 111 -22.43 19.88 42.14
N ALA A 112 -23.76 19.87 42.08
CA ALA A 112 -24.59 21.02 42.39
C ALA A 112 -25.66 20.68 43.42
N ALA A 113 -25.96 21.65 44.28
CA ALA A 113 -27.03 21.55 45.26
C ALA A 113 -27.69 22.92 45.42
N GLY A 114 -29.03 22.94 45.42
CA GLY A 114 -29.82 24.15 45.67
C GLY A 114 -29.54 25.26 44.67
N GLY A 115 -29.39 24.93 43.38
CA GLY A 115 -29.15 25.93 42.34
C GLY A 115 -27.70 26.35 42.15
N LYS A 116 -26.75 25.76 42.90
CA LYS A 116 -25.37 26.21 42.99
C LYS A 116 -24.40 25.09 42.73
N CYS A 117 -23.30 25.39 42.04
CA CYS A 117 -22.18 24.48 41.94
C CYS A 117 -21.43 24.42 43.28
N THR A 118 -21.33 23.23 43.87
CA THR A 118 -20.61 22.99 45.14
C THR A 118 -19.25 22.34 44.92
N GLN A 119 -19.05 21.72 43.76
CA GLN A 119 -17.76 21.16 43.36
C GLN A 119 -17.54 21.41 41.86
N ALA A 120 -16.49 22.16 41.52
CA ALA A 120 -16.10 22.42 40.14
C ALA A 120 -15.75 21.11 39.41
N ALA A 121 -15.86 21.12 38.08
CA ALA A 121 -15.44 19.98 37.26
C ALA A 121 -13.95 19.65 37.46
N ASP A 122 -13.58 18.37 37.41
CA ASP A 122 -12.21 17.90 37.66
C ASP A 122 -11.19 18.47 36.66
N ALA A 123 -11.64 18.86 35.46
CA ALA A 123 -10.81 19.51 34.44
C ALA A 123 -10.30 20.90 34.86
N LYS A 124 -10.89 21.53 35.90
CA LYS A 124 -10.50 22.86 36.40
C LYS A 124 -10.46 23.98 35.36
N ASN A 125 -11.21 23.81 34.27
CA ASN A 125 -11.42 24.88 33.27
C ASN A 125 -12.32 26.01 33.83
N TYR A 126 -13.01 25.72 34.92
CA TYR A 126 -13.87 26.63 35.65
C TYR A 126 -13.55 26.54 37.14
N PHE A 127 -13.75 27.64 37.86
CA PHE A 127 -13.61 27.68 39.32
C PHE A 127 -14.90 28.20 39.96
N ILE A 128 -15.18 27.75 41.18
CA ILE A 128 -16.27 28.30 42.00
C ILE A 128 -15.73 29.54 42.73
N PRO A 129 -16.36 30.73 42.62
CA PRO A 129 -15.96 31.89 43.40
C PRO A 129 -16.04 31.58 44.90
N PRO A 130 -14.99 31.87 45.71
CA PRO A 130 -14.96 31.48 47.13
C PRO A 130 -16.09 32.04 47.99
N ALA A 131 -16.61 33.23 47.65
CA ALA A 131 -17.73 33.86 48.37
C ALA A 131 -19.10 33.51 47.76
N ASN A 132 -19.17 32.56 46.82
CA ASN A 132 -20.42 32.23 46.19
C ASN A 132 -21.38 31.53 47.17
N THR A 133 -22.41 32.27 47.56
CA THR A 133 -23.41 31.82 48.53
C THR A 133 -24.83 31.99 48.01
N ASP A 134 -25.04 32.44 46.76
CA ASP A 134 -26.36 32.67 46.19
C ASP A 134 -26.61 31.87 44.90
N ASP A 135 -27.88 31.69 44.55
CA ASP A 135 -28.37 30.86 43.42
C ASP A 135 -28.86 31.72 42.25
N THR A 136 -28.56 33.02 42.30
CA THR A 136 -28.99 34.04 41.35
C THR A 136 -27.86 34.56 40.46
N HIS A 137 -26.61 34.32 40.86
CA HIS A 137 -25.42 34.64 40.08
C HIS A 137 -24.70 33.38 39.60
N ASP A 138 -23.75 33.58 38.67
CA ASP A 138 -22.96 32.49 38.10
C ASP A 138 -22.26 31.68 39.19
N SER A 139 -22.56 30.38 39.20
CA SER A 139 -21.99 29.43 40.15
C SER A 139 -20.51 29.17 39.92
N VAL A 140 -20.05 29.39 38.70
CA VAL A 140 -18.71 29.08 38.22
C VAL A 140 -18.25 30.17 37.26
N VAL A 141 -16.95 30.45 37.26
CA VAL A 141 -16.29 31.38 36.35
C VAL A 141 -15.30 30.59 35.50
N TRP A 142 -15.34 30.81 34.18
CA TRP A 142 -14.37 30.21 33.27
C TRP A 142 -12.98 30.82 33.51
N CYS A 143 -11.94 29.98 33.50
CA CYS A 143 -10.58 30.43 33.78
C CYS A 143 -10.08 31.52 32.82
N GLY A 144 -10.61 31.59 31.60
CA GLY A 144 -10.30 32.62 30.61
C GLY A 144 -11.17 33.88 30.66
N ASP A 145 -12.19 33.93 31.54
CA ASP A 145 -13.18 35.00 31.55
C ASP A 145 -12.68 36.25 32.30
N GLU A 146 -12.20 37.25 31.56
CA GLU A 146 -11.69 38.50 32.12
C GLU A 146 -12.77 39.40 32.76
N ILE A 147 -14.05 39.16 32.44
CA ILE A 147 -15.18 39.89 33.00
C ILE A 147 -15.59 39.25 34.33
N GLY A 148 -15.81 37.95 34.29
CA GLY A 148 -16.18 37.12 35.43
C GLY A 148 -17.53 37.49 36.05
N VAL A 149 -17.64 37.37 37.38
CA VAL A 149 -18.86 37.63 38.15
C VAL A 149 -18.58 38.55 39.34
N THR A 150 -19.55 39.40 39.67
CA THR A 150 -19.49 40.25 40.87
C THR A 150 -20.47 39.74 41.91
N LEU A 151 -19.97 39.37 43.09
CA LEU A 151 -20.75 38.85 44.22
C LEU A 151 -20.54 39.76 45.43
N SER A 152 -21.63 40.31 45.99
CA SER A 152 -21.56 41.21 47.17
C SER A 152 -20.47 42.30 47.06
N SER A 153 -20.42 42.98 45.91
CA SER A 153 -19.43 44.01 45.55
C SER A 153 -17.98 43.52 45.34
N THR A 154 -17.75 42.21 45.34
CA THR A 154 -16.43 41.60 45.07
C THR A 154 -16.42 40.99 43.67
N GLN A 155 -15.46 41.39 42.83
CA GLN A 155 -15.28 40.82 41.50
C GLN A 155 -14.38 39.58 41.52
N TYR A 156 -14.85 38.51 40.88
CA TYR A 156 -14.11 37.27 40.63
C TYR A 156 -14.00 37.06 39.14
N LYS A 157 -12.77 37.00 38.62
CA LYS A 157 -12.53 36.85 37.18
C LYS A 157 -11.44 35.82 36.90
N GLY A 158 -11.44 35.32 35.68
CA GLY A 158 -10.34 34.54 35.12
C GLY A 158 -9.15 35.41 34.72
N VAL A 159 -8.24 34.79 33.98
CA VAL A 159 -7.04 35.38 33.38
C VAL A 159 -7.15 35.17 31.88
N ALA A 160 -6.97 36.23 31.07
CA ALA A 160 -6.96 36.11 29.61
C ALA A 160 -6.07 34.94 29.16
N LYS A 161 -6.53 34.14 28.19
CA LYS A 161 -5.74 33.03 27.64
C LYS A 161 -5.41 31.90 28.64
N CYS A 162 -6.14 31.84 29.75
CA CYS A 162 -6.01 30.76 30.72
C CYS A 162 -7.02 29.63 30.45
N LEU A 163 -6.52 28.41 30.32
CA LEU A 163 -7.34 27.21 30.14
C LEU A 163 -7.71 26.56 31.47
N VAL A 164 -6.77 26.51 32.42
CA VAL A 164 -6.94 25.86 33.73
C VAL A 164 -6.43 26.79 34.83
N CYS A 165 -7.19 26.93 35.91
CA CYS A 165 -6.88 27.84 36.99
C CYS A 165 -7.33 27.31 38.35
N ASP A 166 -6.71 27.83 39.40
CA ASP A 166 -7.17 27.68 40.78
C ASP A 166 -7.91 28.94 41.22
N ALA A 167 -8.97 28.74 42.01
CA ALA A 167 -9.77 29.83 42.56
C ALA A 167 -8.89 30.82 43.36
N PRO A 168 -9.18 32.13 43.33
CA PRO A 168 -8.42 33.10 44.10
C PRO A 168 -8.61 32.89 45.61
N GLY A 169 -7.59 33.21 46.41
CA GLY A 169 -7.69 33.16 47.88
C GLY A 169 -8.52 34.29 48.50
N GLY A 170 -9.06 35.21 47.68
CA GLY A 170 -9.81 36.39 48.07
C GLY A 170 -10.39 37.12 46.85
N ALA A 171 -10.65 38.42 46.97
CA ALA A 171 -11.09 39.24 45.84
C ALA A 171 -10.04 39.26 44.72
N GLY A 172 -10.45 39.10 43.46
CA GLY A 172 -9.58 39.29 42.29
C GLY A 172 -9.58 38.14 41.27
N ALA A 173 -8.49 38.06 40.51
CA ALA A 173 -8.33 37.10 39.42
C ALA A 173 -7.87 35.73 39.92
N ALA A 174 -8.35 34.67 39.27
CA ALA A 174 -7.88 33.30 39.50
C ALA A 174 -6.37 33.15 39.21
N THR A 175 -5.75 32.12 39.80
CA THR A 175 -4.34 31.81 39.50
C THR A 175 -4.29 30.83 38.34
N CYS A 176 -3.80 31.27 37.18
CA CYS A 176 -3.69 30.37 36.04
C CYS A 176 -2.60 29.31 36.26
N THR A 177 -2.92 28.05 35.99
CA THR A 177 -1.99 26.92 36.07
C THR A 177 -1.67 26.33 34.69
N THR A 178 -2.53 26.54 33.69
CA THR A 178 -2.28 26.16 32.30
C THR A 178 -2.86 27.21 31.35
N CYS A 179 -2.02 27.75 30.48
CA CYS A 179 -2.40 28.73 29.47
C CYS A 179 -2.69 28.07 28.11
N GLU A 180 -3.31 28.83 27.21
CA GLU A 180 -3.38 28.50 25.78
C GLU A 180 -1.96 28.34 25.18
N ASP A 181 -1.85 27.53 24.13
CA ASP A 181 -0.61 27.42 23.34
C ASP A 181 -0.14 28.82 22.91
N GLY A 182 1.17 29.06 23.04
CA GLY A 182 1.81 30.35 22.81
C GLY A 182 1.85 31.27 24.03
N TYR A 183 1.42 30.81 25.21
CA TYR A 183 1.45 31.59 26.45
C TYR A 183 2.02 30.80 27.64
N PHE A 184 2.56 31.50 28.65
CA PHE A 184 3.15 30.88 29.85
C PHE A 184 2.96 31.69 31.13
N GLY A 185 3.11 31.01 32.27
CA GLY A 185 3.06 31.60 33.62
C GLY A 185 1.65 31.93 34.10
N ALA A 186 1.52 32.37 35.35
CA ALA A 186 0.23 32.59 36.02
C ALA A 186 -0.63 33.70 35.41
N THR A 187 -0.06 34.56 34.57
CA THR A 187 -0.73 35.67 33.87
C THR A 187 -0.81 35.45 32.37
N CYS A 188 -0.43 34.26 31.88
CA CYS A 188 -0.40 33.90 30.45
C CYS A 188 0.28 34.99 29.60
N LYS A 189 1.58 35.16 29.81
CA LYS A 189 2.41 36.04 28.98
C LYS A 189 2.74 35.34 27.67
N LYS A 190 2.81 36.09 26.58
CA LYS A 190 3.09 35.54 25.24
C LYS A 190 4.50 34.95 25.19
N CYS A 191 4.62 33.75 24.62
CA CYS A 191 5.87 33.14 24.22
C CYS A 191 6.47 33.85 23.00
N HIS A 192 7.73 33.53 22.67
CA HIS A 192 8.28 33.84 21.35
C HIS A 192 7.43 33.19 20.25
N GLU A 193 7.32 33.84 19.08
CA GLU A 193 6.40 33.44 17.99
C GLU A 193 6.67 32.04 17.42
N SER A 194 7.90 31.52 17.57
CA SER A 194 8.26 30.16 17.15
C SER A 194 7.99 29.08 18.21
N CYS A 195 7.69 29.47 19.46
CA CYS A 195 7.36 28.52 20.52
C CYS A 195 5.86 28.21 20.52
N ARG A 196 5.51 26.92 20.58
CA ARG A 196 4.15 26.50 20.92
C ARG A 196 3.92 26.49 22.43
N THR A 197 4.92 26.06 23.20
CA THR A 197 4.91 26.17 24.66
C THR A 197 6.26 26.69 25.12
N CYS A 198 6.32 27.48 26.20
CA CYS A 198 7.58 28.06 26.68
C CYS A 198 7.63 28.17 28.21
N GLU A 199 8.83 28.36 28.76
CA GLU A 199 9.04 28.70 30.17
C GLU A 199 9.17 30.19 30.40
N ALA A 200 9.56 30.92 29.36
CA ALA A 200 9.72 32.37 29.36
C ALA A 200 9.55 32.94 27.95
N ALA A 201 9.50 34.28 27.83
CA ALA A 201 9.16 34.97 26.58
C ALA A 201 10.30 34.95 25.54
N GLU A 202 11.52 34.64 25.97
CA GLU A 202 12.72 34.63 25.15
C GLU A 202 12.73 33.47 24.16
N GLU A 203 13.36 33.68 23.00
CA GLU A 203 13.41 32.69 21.91
C GLU A 203 14.08 31.36 22.29
N ASN A 204 14.94 31.34 23.30
CA ASN A 204 15.68 30.16 23.77
C ASN A 204 14.99 29.45 24.95
N LYS A 205 13.73 29.79 25.23
CA LYS A 205 12.94 29.26 26.35
C LYS A 205 11.73 28.47 25.89
N CYS A 206 11.71 28.02 24.64
CA CYS A 206 10.66 27.13 24.14
C CYS A 206 10.80 25.73 24.72
N LYS A 207 9.67 25.12 25.11
CA LYS A 207 9.53 23.69 25.45
C LYS A 207 9.04 22.85 24.28
N SER A 208 8.28 23.47 23.37
CA SER A 208 7.85 22.86 22.12
C SER A 208 7.67 23.96 21.08
N CYS A 209 7.68 23.57 19.82
CA CYS A 209 7.70 24.49 18.68
C CYS A 209 6.40 24.44 17.90
N THR A 210 6.12 25.54 17.19
CA THR A 210 5.03 25.59 16.21
C THR A 210 5.37 24.75 14.97
N ASP A 211 4.36 24.44 14.17
CA ASP A 211 4.54 23.68 12.94
C ASP A 211 5.58 24.33 12.01
N GLY A 212 6.44 23.50 11.42
CA GLY A 212 7.57 23.96 10.61
C GLY A 212 8.84 24.30 11.38
N TYR A 213 8.84 24.11 12.71
CA TYR A 213 10.00 24.28 13.58
C TYR A 213 10.26 23.02 14.42
N PHE A 214 11.53 22.79 14.76
CA PHE A 214 11.95 21.77 15.72
C PHE A 214 12.71 22.39 16.89
N LEU A 215 12.68 21.72 18.04
CA LEU A 215 13.35 22.18 19.25
C LEU A 215 14.84 21.85 19.22
N GLY A 216 15.69 22.89 19.23
CA GLY A 216 17.14 22.77 19.37
C GLY A 216 17.57 22.65 20.83
N ALA A 217 17.21 21.55 21.48
CA ALA A 217 17.58 21.26 22.86
C ALA A 217 17.78 19.76 23.08
N THR A 218 18.58 19.39 24.08
CA THR A 218 18.78 18.00 24.50
C THR A 218 17.91 17.69 25.72
N ASN A 219 17.53 16.41 25.87
CA ASN A 219 16.92 15.86 27.09
C ASN A 219 15.70 16.65 27.63
N GLY A 220 14.85 17.19 26.74
CA GLY A 220 13.65 17.92 27.13
C GLY A 220 13.88 19.29 27.78
N ALA A 221 15.11 19.81 27.71
CA ALA A 221 15.42 21.17 28.15
C ALA A 221 14.72 22.20 27.27
N ALA A 222 14.50 23.40 27.82
CA ALA A 222 14.04 24.52 27.03
C ALA A 222 15.14 24.99 26.06
N GLY A 223 14.76 25.37 24.85
CA GLY A 223 15.69 25.78 23.81
C GLY A 223 15.05 26.63 22.72
N LYS A 224 15.82 26.87 21.66
CA LYS A 224 15.37 27.65 20.50
C LYS A 224 14.59 26.79 19.53
N CYS A 225 13.48 27.31 18.99
CA CYS A 225 12.76 26.67 17.89
C CYS A 225 13.35 27.09 16.54
N LEU A 226 13.80 26.10 15.78
CA LEU A 226 14.59 26.24 14.56
C LEU A 226 13.76 25.77 13.37
N LYS A 227 13.77 26.50 12.25
CA LYS A 227 12.99 26.10 11.06
C LYS A 227 13.46 24.75 10.52
N CYS A 228 12.51 23.89 10.14
CA CYS A 228 12.78 22.56 9.61
C CYS A 228 13.68 22.53 8.38
N ASN A 229 13.70 23.59 7.58
CA ASN A 229 14.53 23.71 6.39
C ASN A 229 15.77 24.60 6.57
N SER A 230 16.09 25.02 7.80
CA SER A 230 17.26 25.87 8.05
C SER A 230 18.48 25.06 8.46
N LYS A 231 19.64 25.36 7.87
CA LYS A 231 20.94 24.78 8.22
C LYS A 231 21.87 25.74 8.95
N THR A 232 21.41 26.95 9.23
CA THR A 232 22.27 28.08 9.63
C THR A 232 22.78 28.00 11.06
N GLU A 233 22.21 27.14 11.89
CA GLU A 233 22.40 27.17 13.34
C GLU A 233 23.42 26.11 13.77
N GLU A 234 24.37 26.51 14.61
CA GLU A 234 25.51 25.68 14.98
C GLU A 234 25.06 24.54 15.89
N GLY A 235 25.32 23.30 15.47
CA GLY A 235 24.99 22.09 16.20
C GLY A 235 23.53 21.64 16.11
N TRP A 236 22.66 22.35 15.41
CA TRP A 236 21.27 21.94 15.15
C TRP A 236 20.86 22.27 13.72
N HIS A 237 20.78 21.24 12.89
CA HIS A 237 20.53 21.42 11.46
C HIS A 237 19.16 20.86 11.06
N GLY A 238 18.40 21.63 10.30
CA GLY A 238 17.23 21.15 9.58
C GLY A 238 17.60 20.35 8.32
N VAL A 239 16.57 19.96 7.58
CA VAL A 239 16.67 19.20 6.33
C VAL A 239 16.18 20.09 5.17
N ASP A 240 16.99 20.21 4.12
CA ASP A 240 16.60 21.02 2.95
C ASP A 240 15.22 20.60 2.42
N ASN A 241 14.41 21.59 2.04
CA ASN A 241 13.06 21.36 1.50
C ASN A 241 12.10 20.63 2.46
N CYS A 242 12.39 20.60 3.76
CA CYS A 242 11.52 20.01 4.75
C CYS A 242 10.47 21.01 5.29
N ALA A 243 9.20 20.65 5.19
CA ALA A 243 8.07 21.45 5.66
C ALA A 243 7.75 21.16 7.13
N LYS A 244 7.77 19.88 7.55
CA LYS A 244 7.54 19.46 8.94
C LYS A 244 8.62 18.47 9.36
N CYS A 245 9.05 18.58 10.61
CA CYS A 245 10.14 17.78 11.14
C CYS A 245 10.03 17.60 12.65
N THR A 246 10.76 16.63 13.18
CA THR A 246 10.93 16.39 14.61
C THR A 246 12.39 16.56 15.00
N SER A 247 12.63 17.02 16.24
CA SER A 247 13.99 17.12 16.76
C SER A 247 14.64 15.74 16.88
N SER A 248 15.94 15.67 16.63
CA SER A 248 16.77 14.49 16.89
C SER A 248 17.06 14.30 18.39
N ASN A 249 16.76 15.32 19.22
CA ASN A 249 17.14 15.43 20.63
C ASN A 249 18.65 15.29 20.89
N THR A 250 19.46 15.30 19.83
CA THR A 250 20.89 15.02 19.86
C THR A 250 21.62 16.10 19.09
N GLN A 251 22.53 16.80 19.77
CA GLN A 251 23.34 17.84 19.14
C GLN A 251 24.14 17.26 17.97
N ASN A 252 24.32 18.05 16.92
CA ASN A 252 24.97 17.69 15.66
C ASN A 252 24.27 16.59 14.85
N THR A 253 23.07 16.16 15.27
CA THR A 253 22.23 15.24 14.49
C THR A 253 21.11 16.05 13.85
N PRO A 254 20.96 16.02 12.51
CA PRO A 254 19.90 16.76 11.84
C PRO A 254 18.50 16.38 12.32
N ALA A 255 17.56 17.31 12.24
CA ALA A 255 16.15 17.04 12.46
C ALA A 255 15.66 15.93 11.53
N THR A 256 14.68 15.15 11.98
CA THR A 256 14.06 14.12 11.13
C THR A 256 12.91 14.75 10.37
N CYS A 257 12.98 14.73 9.05
CA CYS A 257 11.91 15.28 8.22
C CYS A 257 10.72 14.32 8.17
N THR A 258 9.51 14.84 8.37
CA THR A 258 8.26 14.08 8.35
C THR A 258 7.37 14.46 7.18
N GLU A 259 7.56 15.65 6.61
CA GLU A 259 6.84 16.12 5.43
C GLU A 259 7.70 17.10 4.65
N CYS A 260 7.75 16.94 3.33
CA CYS A 260 8.48 17.82 2.43
C CYS A 260 7.62 18.97 1.93
N VAL A 261 8.24 20.08 1.53
CA VAL A 261 7.54 21.17 0.84
C VAL A 261 6.98 20.68 -0.50
N ALA A 262 6.04 21.45 -1.05
CA ALA A 262 5.41 21.13 -2.33
C ALA A 262 6.44 20.78 -3.41
N ASN A 263 6.15 19.70 -4.17
CA ASN A 263 6.97 19.12 -5.25
C ASN A 263 8.14 18.24 -4.83
N PHE A 264 8.39 18.06 -3.54
CA PHE A 264 9.39 17.12 -3.04
C PHE A 264 8.73 15.87 -2.43
N TYR A 265 9.44 14.75 -2.53
CA TYR A 265 9.08 13.47 -1.96
C TYR A 265 9.97 13.19 -0.75
N LEU A 266 9.37 12.71 0.34
CA LEU A 266 10.09 12.28 1.52
C LEU A 266 10.75 10.94 1.24
N LYS A 267 12.08 10.96 1.16
CA LYS A 267 12.90 9.75 1.11
C LYS A 267 13.23 9.32 2.54
N PRO A 268 12.84 8.09 2.96
CA PRO A 268 13.08 7.62 4.31
C PRO A 268 14.59 7.48 4.58
N ALA A 269 14.95 7.48 5.86
CA ALA A 269 16.30 7.17 6.27
C ALA A 269 16.67 5.73 5.84
N ALA A 270 17.90 5.55 5.38
CA ALA A 270 18.43 4.26 4.94
C ALA A 270 19.83 4.06 5.52
N GLY A 271 19.97 3.11 6.45
CA GLY A 271 21.22 2.90 7.18
C GLY A 271 21.66 4.16 7.93
N ALA A 272 22.87 4.65 7.64
CA ALA A 272 23.42 5.88 8.23
C ALA A 272 22.93 7.17 7.54
N THR A 273 22.17 7.07 6.44
CA THR A 273 21.68 8.23 5.69
C THR A 273 20.35 8.70 6.29
N PRO A 274 20.24 9.96 6.76
CA PRO A 274 19.00 10.47 7.32
C PRO A 274 17.92 10.68 6.25
N SER A 275 16.68 10.87 6.69
CA SER A 275 15.56 11.24 5.81
C SER A 275 15.87 12.52 5.03
N SER A 276 15.45 12.59 3.78
CA SER A 276 15.67 13.77 2.93
C SER A 276 14.48 14.06 2.03
N CYS A 277 14.39 15.31 1.56
CA CYS A 277 13.38 15.73 0.60
C CYS A 277 13.99 15.84 -0.78
N VAL A 278 13.52 15.00 -1.70
CA VAL A 278 14.10 14.85 -3.05
C VAL A 278 13.05 15.11 -4.12
N THR A 279 13.48 15.44 -5.34
CA THR A 279 12.58 15.48 -6.51
C THR A 279 12.11 14.06 -6.84
N GLU A 280 11.13 13.93 -7.74
CA GLU A 280 10.63 12.64 -8.21
C GLU A 280 11.77 11.70 -8.69
N THR A 281 12.67 12.22 -9.52
CA THR A 281 13.87 11.52 -10.00
C THR A 281 14.90 11.25 -8.90
N GLY A 282 14.85 12.01 -7.81
CA GLY A 282 15.77 11.91 -6.68
C GLY A 282 15.43 10.77 -5.71
N CYS A 283 14.29 10.08 -5.87
CA CYS A 283 14.04 8.82 -5.16
C CYS A 283 15.15 7.79 -5.45
N GLY A 284 15.66 7.79 -6.69
CA GLY A 284 16.80 6.98 -7.12
C GLY A 284 16.48 5.49 -7.21
N ASP A 285 17.50 4.71 -7.58
CA ASP A 285 17.37 3.27 -7.77
C ASP A 285 16.88 2.57 -6.49
N GLY A 286 15.91 1.67 -6.65
CA GLY A 286 15.31 0.91 -5.55
C GLY A 286 14.16 1.62 -4.84
N TYR A 287 13.80 2.83 -5.27
CA TYR A 287 12.61 3.53 -4.79
C TYR A 287 11.78 4.07 -5.95
N PHE A 288 10.47 4.16 -5.75
CA PHE A 288 9.56 4.86 -6.65
C PHE A 288 8.78 5.95 -5.89
N PRO A 289 8.48 7.07 -6.56
CA PRO A 289 7.68 8.15 -5.99
C PRO A 289 6.20 7.74 -5.92
N THR A 290 5.53 8.00 -4.80
CA THR A 290 4.08 7.83 -4.67
C THR A 290 3.52 8.70 -3.53
N ILE A 291 2.21 8.68 -3.33
CA ILE A 291 1.51 9.39 -2.25
C ILE A 291 0.96 8.35 -1.27
N VAL A 292 1.31 8.47 0.01
CA VAL A 292 0.83 7.60 1.10
C VAL A 292 0.35 8.50 2.23
N ASP A 293 -0.90 8.35 2.64
CA ASP A 293 -1.56 9.19 3.64
C ASP A 293 -1.48 10.69 3.30
N GLU A 294 -1.77 11.04 2.04
CA GLU A 294 -1.67 12.41 1.50
C GLU A 294 -0.25 13.03 1.48
N ILE A 295 0.78 12.26 1.88
CA ILE A 295 2.18 12.70 1.88
C ILE A 295 2.92 12.08 0.70
N LYS A 296 3.64 12.91 -0.07
CA LYS A 296 4.55 12.48 -1.14
C LYS A 296 5.77 11.77 -0.54
N LYS A 297 5.96 10.49 -0.83
CA LYS A 297 7.06 9.65 -0.30
C LYS A 297 7.77 8.88 -1.42
N CYS A 298 9.06 8.60 -1.21
CA CYS A 298 9.78 7.59 -1.97
C CYS A 298 9.61 6.25 -1.26
N ILE A 299 9.01 5.27 -1.93
CA ILE A 299 8.72 3.94 -1.39
C ILE A 299 9.68 2.93 -2.01
N ALA A 300 10.23 2.02 -1.21
CA ALA A 300 11.14 1.00 -1.71
C ALA A 300 10.40 0.06 -2.67
N CYS A 301 11.04 -0.31 -3.80
CA CYS A 301 10.45 -1.14 -4.85
C CYS A 301 9.89 -2.48 -4.33
N GLY A 302 10.49 -3.04 -3.28
CA GLY A 302 10.06 -4.27 -2.61
C GLY A 302 8.78 -4.17 -1.76
N THR A 303 8.20 -2.98 -1.59
CA THR A 303 7.14 -2.74 -0.60
C THR A 303 5.73 -2.98 -1.17
N ALA A 304 5.29 -4.24 -1.21
CA ALA A 304 4.00 -4.63 -1.80
C ALA A 304 2.79 -3.84 -1.27
N ALA A 305 2.77 -3.50 0.03
CA ALA A 305 1.67 -2.75 0.65
C ALA A 305 1.40 -1.36 0.04
N ASN A 306 2.41 -0.77 -0.63
CA ASN A 306 2.36 0.57 -1.21
C ASN A 306 2.53 0.55 -2.73
N GLY A 307 2.23 -0.57 -3.39
CA GLY A 307 2.34 -0.73 -4.85
C GLY A 307 3.71 -1.23 -5.34
N GLY A 308 4.57 -1.70 -4.43
CA GLY A 308 5.81 -2.39 -4.76
C GLY A 308 5.61 -3.83 -5.27
N ILE A 309 6.69 -4.45 -5.73
CA ILE A 309 6.76 -5.86 -6.17
C ILE A 309 7.63 -6.62 -5.17
N ASP A 310 7.14 -7.73 -4.61
CA ASP A 310 7.91 -8.52 -3.65
C ASP A 310 9.26 -9.00 -4.22
N ASP A 311 10.30 -9.05 -3.39
CA ASP A 311 11.71 -9.28 -3.76
C ASP A 311 12.31 -8.30 -4.80
N CYS A 312 11.57 -7.26 -5.22
CA CYS A 312 12.08 -6.31 -6.22
C CYS A 312 13.10 -5.32 -5.63
N LYS A 313 14.32 -5.37 -6.15
CA LYS A 313 15.44 -4.54 -5.73
C LYS A 313 15.47 -3.19 -6.44
N LYS A 314 15.19 -3.17 -7.75
CA LYS A 314 15.09 -1.95 -8.56
C LYS A 314 13.84 -1.99 -9.42
N CYS A 315 13.24 -0.83 -9.61
CA CYS A 315 12.01 -0.69 -10.38
C CYS A 315 12.03 0.61 -11.19
N SER A 316 11.21 0.63 -12.24
CA SER A 316 10.90 1.80 -13.04
C SER A 316 9.40 2.07 -13.02
N LEU A 317 9.01 3.32 -13.25
CA LEU A 317 7.60 3.66 -13.41
C LEU A 317 7.11 3.21 -14.78
N LYS A 318 6.00 2.50 -14.81
CA LYS A 318 5.23 2.30 -16.04
C LYS A 318 4.43 3.57 -16.27
N THR A 319 4.66 4.22 -17.40
CA THR A 319 3.88 5.40 -17.78
C THR A 319 2.43 4.98 -18.04
N THR A 320 1.54 5.13 -17.06
CA THR A 320 0.10 4.99 -17.27
C THR A 320 -0.61 6.29 -16.89
N SER A 321 -1.65 6.58 -17.68
CA SER A 321 -2.42 7.81 -17.68
C SER A 321 -2.95 8.19 -16.30
N ALA A 322 -3.13 9.49 -16.05
CA ALA A 322 -3.52 10.15 -14.79
C ALA A 322 -4.81 9.66 -14.06
N LYS A 323 -5.41 8.54 -14.48
CA LYS A 323 -6.57 7.88 -13.86
C LYS A 323 -6.26 6.49 -13.27
N ALA A 324 -5.14 5.87 -13.61
CA ALA A 324 -4.69 4.63 -12.98
C ALA A 324 -3.62 4.98 -11.93
N GLY A 325 -3.64 4.31 -10.78
CA GLY A 325 -2.57 4.46 -9.78
C GLY A 325 -1.19 4.19 -10.39
N ILE A 326 -0.14 4.64 -9.71
CA ILE A 326 1.25 4.43 -10.17
C ILE A 326 1.51 2.92 -10.27
N GLU A 327 1.81 2.45 -11.48
CA GLU A 327 2.20 1.07 -11.75
C GLU A 327 3.72 1.04 -11.97
N ILE A 328 4.42 0.09 -11.36
CA ILE A 328 5.87 -0.06 -11.50
C ILE A 328 6.20 -1.37 -12.21
N VAL A 329 7.38 -1.42 -12.84
CA VAL A 329 7.98 -2.62 -13.40
C VAL A 329 9.29 -2.87 -12.67
N CYS A 330 9.50 -4.09 -12.22
CA CYS A 330 10.77 -4.53 -11.64
C CYS A 330 11.83 -4.68 -12.74
N THR A 331 13.03 -4.20 -12.46
CA THR A 331 14.19 -4.27 -13.37
C THR A 331 15.32 -5.11 -12.79
N GLU A 332 15.31 -5.38 -11.49
CA GLU A 332 16.27 -6.25 -10.80
C GLU A 332 15.62 -6.83 -9.54
N CYS A 333 15.67 -8.15 -9.37
CA CYS A 333 15.25 -8.83 -8.15
C CYS A 333 16.43 -8.96 -7.17
N ASN A 334 16.17 -9.21 -5.88
CA ASN A 334 17.24 -9.42 -4.91
C ASN A 334 17.86 -10.82 -5.04
N THR A 335 17.01 -11.85 -4.96
CA THR A 335 17.47 -13.26 -4.95
C THR A 335 16.70 -14.15 -5.92
N LYS A 336 15.51 -13.70 -6.36
CA LYS A 336 14.62 -14.43 -7.26
C LYS A 336 14.86 -14.09 -8.73
N TRP A 337 14.13 -14.77 -9.61
CA TRP A 337 14.22 -14.62 -11.06
C TRP A 337 13.26 -13.54 -11.57
N LEU A 338 13.77 -12.57 -12.32
CA LEU A 338 12.92 -11.55 -12.93
C LEU A 338 12.04 -12.17 -14.02
N SER A 339 10.73 -12.03 -13.86
CA SER A 339 9.74 -12.44 -14.86
C SER A 339 9.95 -11.71 -16.20
N PRO A 340 9.49 -12.30 -17.33
CA PRO A 340 9.60 -11.65 -18.64
C PRO A 340 8.92 -10.28 -18.74
N LEU A 341 7.86 -10.07 -17.94
CA LEU A 341 7.10 -8.82 -17.90
C LEU A 341 7.67 -7.80 -16.90
N GLY A 342 8.58 -8.23 -16.02
CA GLY A 342 9.04 -7.45 -14.88
C GLY A 342 7.96 -7.19 -13.83
N ASP A 343 6.85 -7.90 -13.85
CA ASP A 343 5.73 -7.73 -12.91
C ASP A 343 5.91 -8.54 -11.61
N ALA A 344 6.81 -9.51 -11.62
CA ALA A 344 7.13 -10.35 -10.47
C ALA A 344 8.60 -10.80 -10.43
N CYS A 345 9.04 -11.13 -9.22
CA CYS A 345 10.27 -11.85 -8.93
C CYS A 345 9.91 -13.29 -8.50
N LEU A 346 10.24 -14.26 -9.35
CA LEU A 346 9.75 -15.64 -9.30
C LEU A 346 10.80 -16.60 -8.69
N ASP A 347 10.36 -17.62 -7.96
CA ASP A 347 11.28 -18.63 -7.39
C ASP A 347 11.91 -19.52 -8.47
N SER A 348 11.26 -19.64 -9.63
CA SER A 348 11.76 -20.35 -10.80
C SER A 348 11.18 -19.76 -12.08
N CYS A 349 11.89 -19.94 -13.19
CA CYS A 349 11.43 -19.45 -14.48
C CYS A 349 10.21 -20.24 -14.98
N PRO A 350 9.14 -19.56 -15.45
CA PRO A 350 7.92 -20.22 -15.90
C PRO A 350 8.15 -20.99 -17.21
N PRO A 351 7.26 -21.94 -17.56
CA PRO A 351 7.36 -22.66 -18.82
C PRO A 351 7.44 -21.72 -20.03
N GLY A 352 8.19 -22.11 -21.05
CA GLY A 352 8.49 -21.27 -22.21
C GLY A 352 9.60 -20.26 -21.96
N THR A 353 10.21 -20.25 -20.77
CA THR A 353 11.37 -19.41 -20.46
C THR A 353 12.51 -20.27 -19.93
N HIS A 354 13.70 -19.69 -19.82
CA HIS A 354 14.86 -20.37 -19.25
C HIS A 354 15.57 -19.49 -18.23
N ALA A 355 16.36 -20.12 -17.35
CA ALA A 355 17.26 -19.40 -16.47
C ALA A 355 18.44 -18.82 -17.26
N ASP A 356 18.85 -17.59 -16.93
CA ASP A 356 20.07 -16.96 -17.41
C ASP A 356 20.99 -16.49 -16.26
N SER A 357 22.27 -16.27 -16.55
CA SER A 357 23.26 -15.75 -15.60
C SER A 357 22.87 -14.44 -14.90
N GLY A 358 21.95 -13.65 -15.46
CA GLY A 358 21.45 -12.41 -14.88
C GLY A 358 20.31 -12.54 -13.86
N ASN A 359 19.92 -13.75 -13.42
CA ASN A 359 18.70 -13.98 -12.62
C ASN A 359 17.44 -13.43 -13.30
N ILE A 360 17.38 -13.56 -14.63
CA ILE A 360 16.23 -13.20 -15.45
C ILE A 360 15.67 -14.46 -16.12
N CYS A 361 14.44 -14.40 -16.59
CA CYS A 361 13.81 -15.47 -17.36
C CYS A 361 13.62 -15.08 -18.83
N PRO A 362 14.64 -15.21 -19.70
CA PRO A 362 14.46 -14.94 -21.12
C PRO A 362 13.54 -15.99 -21.77
N LEU A 363 12.88 -15.57 -22.84
CA LEU A 363 11.93 -16.41 -23.56
C LEU A 363 12.63 -17.47 -24.40
N CYS A 364 12.04 -18.65 -24.46
CA CYS A 364 12.31 -19.69 -25.46
C CYS A 364 11.58 -19.37 -26.77
N HIS A 365 11.83 -20.17 -27.80
CA HIS A 365 10.97 -20.16 -28.99
C HIS A 365 9.52 -20.49 -28.59
N SER A 366 8.53 -19.87 -29.22
CA SER A 366 7.11 -19.97 -28.84
C SER A 366 6.52 -21.39 -28.90
N THR A 367 7.20 -22.34 -29.54
CA THR A 367 6.81 -23.77 -29.55
C THR A 367 7.49 -24.62 -28.47
N CYS A 368 8.51 -24.11 -27.80
CA CYS A 368 9.22 -24.82 -26.74
C CYS A 368 8.58 -24.53 -25.38
N ALA A 369 8.25 -25.58 -24.63
CA ALA A 369 7.93 -25.43 -23.21
C ALA A 369 9.20 -25.30 -22.34
N GLU A 370 10.32 -25.86 -22.81
CA GLU A 370 11.65 -25.74 -22.18
C GLU A 370 12.70 -25.65 -23.31
N CYS A 371 13.75 -24.86 -23.13
CA CYS A 371 14.80 -24.67 -24.14
C CYS A 371 16.21 -24.66 -23.54
N ASP A 372 17.22 -24.84 -24.40
CA ASP A 372 18.64 -24.85 -24.07
C ASP A 372 19.25 -23.45 -24.05
N GLY A 373 18.66 -22.56 -23.24
CA GLY A 373 19.23 -21.24 -22.95
C GLY A 373 19.13 -20.19 -24.05
N ASN A 374 18.34 -20.42 -25.10
CA ASN A 374 18.13 -19.45 -26.18
C ASN A 374 16.78 -19.63 -26.89
N ALA A 375 16.36 -18.62 -27.64
CA ALA A 375 15.06 -18.56 -28.32
C ALA A 375 15.03 -19.20 -29.73
N GLU A 376 16.04 -19.98 -30.12
CA GLU A 376 16.03 -20.64 -31.44
C GLU A 376 15.03 -21.80 -31.48
N ALA A 377 14.34 -21.98 -32.61
CA ALA A 377 13.39 -23.10 -32.80
C ALA A 377 14.05 -24.49 -32.70
N THR A 378 15.38 -24.57 -32.76
CA THR A 378 16.19 -25.80 -32.64
C THR A 378 16.72 -26.06 -31.23
N SER A 379 16.44 -25.16 -30.27
CA SER A 379 16.93 -25.27 -28.88
C SER A 379 15.94 -25.96 -27.95
N CYS A 380 14.76 -26.39 -28.42
CA CYS A 380 13.75 -26.97 -27.55
C CYS A 380 14.26 -28.26 -26.88
N ARG A 381 14.02 -28.37 -25.58
CA ARG A 381 14.24 -29.57 -24.75
C ARG A 381 12.93 -30.24 -24.33
N ALA A 382 11.83 -29.48 -24.31
CA ALA A 382 10.47 -29.99 -24.15
C ALA A 382 9.50 -29.14 -24.97
N CYS A 383 8.38 -29.74 -25.36
CA CYS A 383 7.36 -29.11 -26.18
C CYS A 383 6.06 -28.88 -25.40
N TYR A 384 5.28 -27.88 -25.81
CA TYR A 384 3.92 -27.72 -25.31
C TYR A 384 3.05 -28.93 -25.69
N PRO A 385 2.00 -29.26 -24.91
CA PRO A 385 1.05 -30.31 -25.25
C PRO A 385 0.50 -30.18 -26.67
N GLY A 386 0.40 -31.29 -27.40
CA GLY A 386 0.05 -31.31 -28.83
C GLY A 386 1.26 -31.25 -29.78
N PHE A 387 2.47 -31.10 -29.25
CA PHE A 387 3.71 -31.08 -30.01
C PHE A 387 4.71 -32.14 -29.50
N VAL A 388 5.50 -32.69 -30.42
CA VAL A 388 6.54 -33.68 -30.15
C VAL A 388 7.92 -33.13 -30.54
N LEU A 389 8.95 -33.50 -29.79
CA LEU A 389 10.30 -32.99 -29.99
C LEU A 389 11.03 -33.76 -31.08
N SER A 390 11.15 -33.17 -32.28
CA SER A 390 12.02 -33.71 -33.31
C SER A 390 13.49 -33.39 -32.99
N TYR A 391 14.16 -34.34 -32.34
CA TYR A 391 15.58 -34.27 -32.03
C TYR A 391 16.47 -33.94 -33.24
N GLY A 392 17.42 -33.03 -33.02
CA GLY A 392 18.53 -32.76 -33.91
C GLY A 392 19.63 -33.82 -33.82
N SER A 393 20.78 -33.54 -34.44
CA SER A 393 21.91 -34.48 -34.50
C SER A 393 22.54 -34.81 -33.15
N ASP A 394 22.47 -33.88 -32.18
CA ASP A 394 23.03 -34.04 -30.84
C ASP A 394 22.14 -34.88 -29.89
N LYS A 395 20.89 -35.16 -30.26
CA LYS A 395 19.89 -35.88 -29.44
C LYS A 395 19.65 -35.28 -28.05
N VAL A 396 19.98 -34.00 -27.85
CA VAL A 396 19.74 -33.28 -26.59
C VAL A 396 18.62 -32.26 -26.77
N ARG A 397 18.58 -31.62 -27.94
CA ARG A 397 17.62 -30.57 -28.30
C ARG A 397 17.08 -30.80 -29.70
N GLY A 398 16.08 -30.01 -30.07
CA GLY A 398 15.48 -30.10 -31.39
C GLY A 398 14.36 -29.10 -31.59
N THR A 399 13.48 -29.42 -32.54
CA THR A 399 12.35 -28.58 -32.90
C THR A 399 11.04 -29.25 -32.55
N CYS A 400 10.14 -28.50 -31.91
CA CYS A 400 8.80 -28.96 -31.63
C CYS A 400 7.95 -28.93 -32.91
N ILE A 401 7.47 -30.10 -33.31
CA ILE A 401 6.57 -30.30 -34.46
C ILE A 401 5.23 -30.84 -33.97
N GLN A 402 4.18 -30.69 -34.76
CA GLN A 402 2.86 -31.20 -34.39
C GLN A 402 2.90 -32.71 -34.13
N GLU A 403 2.21 -33.16 -33.08
CA GLU A 403 2.12 -34.59 -32.76
C GLU A 403 1.57 -35.40 -33.94
N CYS A 404 1.94 -36.68 -34.01
CA CYS A 404 1.50 -37.58 -35.09
C CYS A 404 1.84 -37.07 -36.50
N THR A 405 2.97 -36.37 -36.68
CA THR A 405 3.48 -35.94 -37.99
C THR A 405 4.94 -36.34 -38.20
N GLY A 406 5.41 -36.23 -39.45
CA GLY A 406 6.80 -36.53 -39.82
C GLY A 406 7.24 -37.94 -39.39
N LYS A 407 8.45 -38.03 -38.80
CA LYS A 407 9.03 -39.31 -38.31
C LYS A 407 8.18 -40.00 -37.22
N TYR A 408 7.30 -39.27 -36.54
CA TYR A 408 6.41 -39.82 -35.51
C TYR A 408 5.13 -40.43 -36.08
N ALA A 409 4.83 -40.18 -37.35
CA ALA A 409 3.76 -40.87 -38.10
C ALA A 409 4.32 -41.91 -39.08
N GLU A 410 5.58 -41.77 -39.48
CA GLU A 410 6.24 -42.69 -40.39
C GLU A 410 6.27 -44.11 -39.81
N ASN A 411 5.82 -45.10 -40.60
CA ASN A 411 5.70 -46.49 -40.20
C ASN A 411 4.81 -46.76 -38.98
N CYS A 412 4.06 -45.78 -38.49
CA CYS A 412 3.01 -46.00 -37.51
C CYS A 412 1.81 -46.69 -38.17
N GLU A 413 1.16 -47.61 -37.47
CA GLU A 413 -0.11 -48.17 -37.94
C GLU A 413 -1.20 -47.09 -37.96
N GLU A 414 -2.16 -47.25 -38.87
CA GLU A 414 -3.28 -46.31 -38.99
C GLU A 414 -4.06 -46.24 -37.66
N ASN A 415 -4.39 -45.04 -37.21
CA ASN A 415 -5.07 -44.77 -35.93
C ASN A 415 -4.31 -45.23 -34.68
N MET A 416 -3.03 -45.61 -34.78
CA MET A 416 -2.21 -46.03 -33.63
C MET A 416 -1.35 -44.89 -33.06
N CYS A 417 -1.65 -43.63 -33.34
CA CYS A 417 -1.05 -42.50 -32.64
C CYS A 417 -1.85 -42.21 -31.34
N THR A 418 -1.78 -43.13 -30.38
CA THR A 418 -2.61 -43.09 -29.16
C THR A 418 -1.83 -43.10 -27.85
N ALA A 419 -0.51 -43.30 -27.87
CA ALA A 419 0.29 -43.23 -26.66
C ALA A 419 0.41 -41.77 -26.20
N VAL A 420 -0.04 -41.44 -24.98
CA VAL A 420 0.04 -40.08 -24.44
C VAL A 420 1.19 -39.97 -23.45
N LEU A 421 2.16 -39.11 -23.74
CA LEU A 421 3.28 -38.79 -22.84
C LEU A 421 3.48 -37.27 -22.83
N GLY A 422 3.58 -36.68 -21.63
CA GLY A 422 3.82 -35.23 -21.50
C GLY A 422 2.75 -34.34 -22.15
N GLY A 423 1.51 -34.84 -22.30
CA GLY A 423 0.41 -34.12 -22.95
C GLY A 423 0.39 -34.23 -24.48
N SER A 424 1.27 -35.03 -25.09
CA SER A 424 1.35 -35.22 -26.55
C SER A 424 1.21 -36.69 -26.95
N LYS A 425 0.74 -36.92 -28.18
CA LYS A 425 0.49 -38.24 -28.75
C LYS A 425 1.68 -38.76 -29.55
N TYR A 426 1.93 -40.06 -29.37
CA TYR A 426 2.99 -40.83 -29.99
C TYR A 426 2.43 -42.13 -30.58
N CYS A 427 3.21 -42.75 -31.46
CA CYS A 427 2.86 -44.05 -32.00
C CYS A 427 2.90 -45.13 -30.91
N SER A 428 1.77 -45.76 -30.64
CA SER A 428 1.63 -46.90 -29.71
C SER A 428 1.83 -48.25 -30.40
N LYS A 429 1.71 -48.31 -31.73
CA LYS A 429 1.94 -49.52 -32.52
C LYS A 429 2.40 -49.20 -33.94
N CYS A 430 3.54 -49.78 -34.31
CA CYS A 430 4.16 -49.64 -35.62
C CYS A 430 3.74 -50.75 -36.58
N LYS A 431 3.93 -50.51 -37.87
CA LYS A 431 3.75 -51.52 -38.93
C LYS A 431 4.72 -52.69 -38.73
N ALA A 432 4.39 -53.84 -39.31
CA ALA A 432 5.23 -55.03 -39.27
C ALA A 432 6.69 -54.72 -39.68
N GLY A 433 7.66 -55.21 -38.90
CA GLY A 433 9.10 -54.92 -39.08
C GLY A 433 9.61 -53.67 -38.36
N PHE A 434 8.77 -53.02 -37.54
CA PHE A 434 9.12 -51.84 -36.75
C PHE A 434 8.58 -51.94 -35.32
N VAL A 435 9.19 -51.23 -34.38
CA VAL A 435 8.73 -51.09 -32.98
C VAL A 435 8.89 -49.66 -32.45
N PRO A 436 8.04 -49.19 -31.51
CA PRO A 436 8.10 -47.81 -31.02
C PRO A 436 9.20 -47.60 -29.97
N ILE A 437 10.17 -46.73 -30.28
CA ILE A 437 11.22 -46.26 -29.36
C ILE A 437 11.13 -44.75 -29.27
N ASP A 438 10.95 -44.21 -28.06
CA ASP A 438 10.68 -42.78 -27.83
C ASP A 438 9.57 -42.22 -28.73
N GLY A 439 8.58 -43.07 -29.05
CA GLY A 439 7.44 -42.76 -29.90
C GLY A 439 7.71 -42.74 -31.41
N VAL A 440 8.93 -43.09 -31.86
CA VAL A 440 9.28 -43.25 -33.29
C VAL A 440 9.35 -44.73 -33.64
N CYS A 441 8.84 -45.10 -34.83
CA CYS A 441 8.90 -46.47 -35.32
C CYS A 441 10.29 -46.80 -35.87
N VAL A 442 11.06 -47.57 -35.11
CA VAL A 442 12.42 -47.99 -35.46
C VAL A 442 12.39 -49.40 -36.07
N SER A 443 13.16 -49.61 -37.15
CA SER A 443 13.21 -50.91 -37.83
C SER A 443 13.83 -52.00 -36.96
N THR A 444 13.21 -53.19 -36.97
CA THR A 444 13.69 -54.39 -36.26
C THR A 444 14.68 -55.22 -37.09
N ALA A 445 15.06 -54.76 -38.29
CA ALA A 445 16.01 -55.47 -39.15
C ALA A 445 17.47 -55.37 -38.65
N SER A 446 17.74 -54.50 -37.66
CA SER A 446 19.03 -54.40 -36.98
C SER A 446 19.19 -55.49 -35.92
N ARG A 447 20.40 -56.08 -35.82
CA ARG A 447 20.67 -57.25 -34.96
C ARG A 447 20.49 -57.00 -33.44
N ALA A 448 20.30 -55.76 -33.00
CA ALA A 448 19.90 -55.39 -31.64
C ALA A 448 19.20 -54.02 -31.65
N VAL A 449 17.91 -53.98 -31.29
CA VAL A 449 17.17 -52.72 -31.09
C VAL A 449 17.44 -52.25 -29.66
N THR A 450 18.14 -51.11 -29.52
CA THR A 450 18.48 -50.57 -28.19
C THR A 450 17.23 -50.29 -27.37
N GLY A 451 17.20 -50.75 -26.12
CA GLY A 451 16.14 -50.44 -25.16
C GLY A 451 14.85 -51.25 -25.30
N CYS A 452 14.71 -52.13 -26.30
CA CYS A 452 13.47 -52.84 -26.58
C CYS A 452 13.68 -54.29 -27.05
N THR A 453 12.87 -55.19 -26.51
CA THR A 453 12.66 -56.55 -27.02
C THR A 453 11.51 -56.51 -28.04
N PRO A 454 11.79 -56.69 -29.35
CA PRO A 454 10.79 -56.48 -30.39
C PRO A 454 9.66 -57.53 -30.38
N GLY A 455 8.43 -57.08 -30.56
CA GLY A 455 7.24 -57.89 -30.85
C GLY A 455 6.61 -57.53 -32.19
N ASN A 456 5.33 -57.90 -32.36
CA ASN A 456 4.58 -57.59 -33.59
C ASN A 456 4.07 -56.14 -33.56
N GLY A 457 4.91 -55.19 -33.97
CA GLY A 457 4.58 -53.76 -34.03
C GLY A 457 4.70 -53.01 -32.70
N VAL A 458 5.06 -53.70 -31.62
CA VAL A 458 5.20 -53.15 -30.25
C VAL A 458 6.44 -53.72 -29.56
N CYS A 459 6.90 -53.06 -28.50
CA CYS A 459 7.90 -53.61 -27.59
C CYS A 459 7.24 -54.52 -26.54
N ILE A 460 7.77 -55.74 -26.34
CA ILE A 460 7.25 -56.69 -25.35
C ILE A 460 7.88 -56.46 -23.98
N ALA A 461 9.14 -56.02 -23.97
CA ALA A 461 9.88 -55.63 -22.78
C ALA A 461 10.89 -54.54 -23.16
N CYS A 462 11.25 -53.71 -22.18
CA CYS A 462 12.30 -52.70 -22.35
C CYS A 462 13.56 -53.12 -21.57
N THR A 463 14.68 -52.47 -21.85
CA THR A 463 15.95 -52.72 -21.14
C THR A 463 16.58 -51.43 -20.64
N ASP A 464 17.59 -51.55 -19.80
CA ASP A 464 18.42 -50.43 -19.36
C ASP A 464 17.61 -49.32 -18.66
N SER A 465 17.78 -48.07 -19.11
CA SER A 465 17.05 -46.88 -18.64
C SER A 465 15.77 -46.59 -19.42
N TYR A 466 15.28 -47.55 -20.21
CA TYR A 466 13.98 -47.46 -20.86
C TYR A 466 12.90 -48.09 -19.98
N PHE A 467 11.68 -47.61 -20.11
CA PHE A 467 10.49 -48.21 -19.49
C PHE A 467 9.40 -48.47 -20.52
N LEU A 468 8.63 -49.52 -20.29
CA LEU A 468 7.49 -49.88 -21.15
C LEU A 468 6.32 -48.97 -20.85
N GLN A 469 5.77 -48.33 -21.87
CA GLN A 469 4.55 -47.53 -21.79
C GLN A 469 3.77 -47.67 -23.09
N SER A 470 2.48 -48.01 -23.03
CA SER A 470 1.58 -47.98 -24.20
C SER A 470 2.12 -48.71 -25.45
N GLY A 471 2.83 -49.82 -25.27
CA GLY A 471 3.40 -50.62 -26.37
C GLY A 471 4.76 -50.15 -26.91
N GLY A 472 5.33 -49.08 -26.37
CA GLY A 472 6.66 -48.56 -26.73
C GLY A 472 7.64 -48.51 -25.55
N CYS A 473 8.93 -48.40 -25.86
CA CYS A 473 9.98 -48.17 -24.87
C CYS A 473 10.42 -46.70 -24.88
N TYR A 474 10.38 -46.05 -23.72
CA TYR A 474 10.72 -44.64 -23.56
C TYR A 474 11.88 -44.47 -22.58
N GLN A 475 12.84 -43.62 -22.92
CA GLN A 475 14.00 -43.39 -22.06
C GLN A 475 13.67 -42.42 -20.91
N SER A 476 13.95 -42.79 -19.66
CA SER A 476 13.57 -41.97 -18.49
C SER A 476 14.40 -40.69 -18.32
N THR A 477 15.51 -40.55 -19.05
CA THR A 477 16.45 -39.42 -18.90
C THR A 477 16.28 -38.33 -19.96
N VAL A 478 15.46 -38.55 -20.99
CA VAL A 478 15.24 -37.61 -22.10
C VAL A 478 13.75 -37.47 -22.42
N PHE A 479 13.39 -36.41 -23.14
CA PHE A 479 12.01 -36.17 -23.55
C PHE A 479 11.58 -37.15 -24.66
N PRO A 480 10.35 -37.71 -24.63
CA PRO A 480 9.28 -37.43 -23.68
C PRO A 480 9.29 -38.29 -22.41
N GLY A 481 10.12 -39.35 -22.35
CA GLY A 481 10.07 -40.33 -21.27
C GLY A 481 10.30 -39.73 -19.88
N ASN A 482 11.20 -38.76 -19.75
CA ASN A 482 11.48 -38.05 -18.50
C ASN A 482 10.28 -37.28 -17.92
N LYS A 483 9.28 -36.93 -18.73
CA LYS A 483 8.04 -36.29 -18.27
C LYS A 483 7.08 -37.27 -17.60
N LEU A 484 7.28 -38.56 -17.79
CA LEU A 484 6.44 -39.61 -17.19
C LEU A 484 7.19 -40.43 -16.14
N CYS A 485 8.49 -40.65 -16.33
CA CYS A 485 9.32 -41.47 -15.44
C CYS A 485 10.62 -40.74 -15.08
N THR A 486 10.92 -40.59 -13.79
CA THR A 486 12.19 -40.01 -13.33
C THR A 486 13.30 -41.04 -13.20
N LEU A 487 12.94 -42.31 -12.95
CA LEU A 487 13.90 -43.40 -12.80
C LEU A 487 13.35 -44.69 -13.40
N ALA A 488 14.07 -45.24 -14.38
CA ALA A 488 13.80 -46.55 -14.95
C ALA A 488 14.94 -47.53 -14.68
N SER A 489 14.57 -48.79 -14.43
CA SER A 489 15.51 -49.89 -14.23
C SER A 489 14.90 -51.19 -14.75
N ASN A 490 15.71 -51.99 -15.44
CA ASN A 490 15.30 -53.29 -15.98
C ASN A 490 14.02 -53.22 -16.84
N GLY A 491 13.88 -52.17 -17.65
CA GLY A 491 12.71 -52.00 -18.51
C GLY A 491 11.46 -51.46 -17.84
N LYS A 492 11.55 -51.08 -16.56
CA LYS A 492 10.42 -50.65 -15.73
C LYS A 492 10.65 -49.28 -15.14
N CYS A 493 9.62 -48.44 -15.12
CA CYS A 493 9.65 -47.23 -14.33
C CYS A 493 9.50 -47.57 -12.84
N THR A 494 10.43 -47.08 -12.01
CA THR A 494 10.41 -47.27 -10.56
C THR A 494 9.93 -46.02 -9.82
N ALA A 495 9.94 -44.86 -10.49
CA ALA A 495 9.42 -43.60 -9.95
C ALA A 495 8.73 -42.78 -11.04
N CYS A 496 7.41 -42.59 -10.92
CA CYS A 496 6.63 -41.84 -11.90
C CYS A 496 6.69 -40.34 -11.62
N SER A 497 7.00 -39.55 -12.65
CA SER A 497 7.07 -38.07 -12.60
C SER A 497 5.70 -37.42 -12.39
N ASN A 498 4.61 -38.12 -12.73
CA ASN A 498 3.23 -37.60 -12.69
C ASN A 498 2.53 -37.79 -11.32
N GLY A 499 3.26 -38.22 -10.29
CA GLY A 499 2.74 -38.43 -8.93
C GLY A 499 1.98 -39.76 -8.74
N GLN A 500 1.93 -40.63 -9.75
CA GLN A 500 1.30 -41.95 -9.64
C GLN A 500 2.28 -43.03 -9.16
N THR A 501 1.74 -44.18 -8.76
CA THR A 501 2.54 -45.38 -8.49
C THR A 501 2.65 -46.22 -9.76
N ALA A 502 3.86 -46.67 -10.08
CA ALA A 502 4.07 -47.59 -11.19
C ALA A 502 3.29 -48.90 -10.97
N ASP A 503 2.72 -49.45 -12.03
CA ASP A 503 1.99 -50.71 -11.98
C ASP A 503 2.94 -51.93 -11.91
N GLY A 504 2.39 -53.15 -11.83
CA GLY A 504 3.20 -54.37 -11.78
C GLY A 504 4.11 -54.60 -13.00
N GLN A 505 3.81 -53.93 -14.13
CA GLN A 505 4.60 -53.97 -15.35
C GLN A 505 5.66 -52.87 -15.38
N GLY A 506 5.65 -51.92 -14.43
CA GLY A 506 6.54 -50.78 -14.42
C GLY A 506 6.09 -49.65 -15.33
N SER A 507 4.82 -49.61 -15.71
CA SER A 507 4.21 -48.49 -16.45
C SER A 507 3.60 -47.49 -15.47
N CYS A 508 3.61 -46.22 -15.82
CA CYS A 508 3.02 -45.17 -14.99
C CYS A 508 1.59 -44.88 -15.46
N PRO A 509 0.57 -45.06 -14.59
CA PRO A 509 -0.80 -44.69 -14.93
C PRO A 509 -0.88 -43.22 -15.35
N ALA A 510 -1.55 -42.92 -16.47
CA ALA A 510 -1.66 -41.56 -16.97
C ALA A 510 -2.70 -40.76 -16.16
N CYS A 511 -2.38 -39.52 -15.85
CA CYS A 511 -3.37 -38.54 -15.39
C CYS A 511 -4.30 -38.16 -16.55
N ASN A 512 -5.37 -37.42 -16.25
CA ASN A 512 -6.13 -36.72 -17.28
C ASN A 512 -5.18 -35.93 -18.19
N ALA A 513 -5.46 -35.90 -19.50
CA ALA A 513 -4.53 -35.48 -20.55
C ALA A 513 -3.94 -34.06 -20.40
N ILE A 514 -4.54 -33.23 -19.55
CA ILE A 514 -4.12 -31.84 -19.28
C ILE A 514 -3.39 -31.66 -17.94
N CYS A 515 -3.39 -32.68 -17.06
CA CYS A 515 -2.67 -32.63 -15.79
C CYS A 515 -1.22 -33.12 -15.98
N ALA A 516 -0.25 -32.32 -15.53
CA ALA A 516 1.14 -32.79 -15.43
C ALA A 516 1.33 -33.79 -14.29
N THR A 517 0.65 -33.54 -13.16
CA THR A 517 0.58 -34.47 -12.03
C THR A 517 -0.85 -34.54 -11.50
N CYS A 518 -1.23 -35.65 -10.89
CA CYS A 518 -2.55 -35.85 -10.30
C CYS A 518 -2.47 -36.60 -8.98
N ALA A 519 -3.53 -36.53 -8.17
CA ALA A 519 -3.60 -37.24 -6.89
C ALA A 519 -3.48 -38.76 -7.09
N ALA A 520 -2.79 -39.44 -6.18
CA ALA A 520 -2.61 -40.89 -6.25
C ALA A 520 -3.97 -41.60 -6.26
N GLY A 521 -4.21 -42.44 -7.27
CA GLY A 521 -5.47 -43.16 -7.44
C GLY A 521 -6.65 -42.31 -7.93
N ASN A 522 -6.45 -41.02 -8.24
CA ASN A 522 -7.47 -40.15 -8.81
C ASN A 522 -6.90 -39.30 -9.96
N ILE A 523 -7.06 -39.82 -11.18
CA ILE A 523 -6.46 -39.24 -12.40
C ILE A 523 -7.06 -37.88 -12.81
N ASP A 524 -8.25 -37.54 -12.32
CA ASP A 524 -8.96 -36.29 -12.65
C ASP A 524 -8.69 -35.16 -11.64
N GLN A 525 -8.02 -35.44 -10.52
CA GLN A 525 -7.61 -34.44 -9.55
C GLN A 525 -6.20 -33.94 -9.85
N CYS A 526 -6.08 -32.96 -10.75
CA CYS A 526 -4.79 -32.37 -11.12
C CYS A 526 -4.13 -31.67 -9.90
N GLN A 527 -2.86 -31.99 -9.66
CA GLN A 527 -2.02 -31.29 -8.69
C GLN A 527 -1.20 -30.18 -9.35
N THR A 528 -0.66 -30.45 -10.52
CA THR A 528 0.00 -29.46 -11.39
C THR A 528 -0.47 -29.62 -12.84
N CYS A 529 -0.36 -28.55 -13.61
CA CYS A 529 -0.84 -28.47 -14.98
C CYS A 529 0.31 -28.53 -15.97
N PHE A 530 0.05 -29.04 -17.18
CA PHE A 530 1.02 -28.93 -18.26
C PHE A 530 1.23 -27.45 -18.65
N PRO A 531 2.40 -27.12 -19.24
CA PRO A 531 2.63 -25.81 -19.86
C PRO A 531 1.48 -25.40 -20.79
N GLY A 532 1.07 -24.13 -20.72
CA GLY A 532 -0.12 -23.63 -21.44
C GLY A 532 -1.44 -23.77 -20.69
N TYR A 533 -1.41 -24.26 -19.45
CA TYR A 533 -2.59 -24.41 -18.59
C TYR A 533 -2.34 -23.87 -17.18
N TYR A 534 -3.33 -23.20 -16.59
CA TYR A 534 -3.34 -22.83 -15.18
C TYR A 534 -4.23 -23.76 -14.36
N LYS A 535 -4.00 -23.80 -13.05
CA LYS A 535 -4.81 -24.60 -12.11
C LYS A 535 -6.04 -23.81 -11.67
N SER A 536 -7.23 -24.38 -11.87
CA SER A 536 -8.51 -23.87 -11.41
C SER A 536 -9.17 -24.93 -10.51
N GLY A 537 -9.05 -24.75 -9.19
CA GLY A 537 -9.43 -25.77 -8.21
C GLY A 537 -8.60 -27.06 -8.38
N THR A 538 -9.25 -28.15 -8.76
CA THR A 538 -8.61 -29.46 -9.05
C THR A 538 -8.44 -29.74 -10.53
N LYS A 539 -8.80 -28.80 -11.41
CA LYS A 539 -8.72 -28.93 -12.87
C LYS A 539 -7.62 -28.05 -13.43
N CYS A 540 -7.14 -28.41 -14.60
CA CYS A 540 -6.28 -27.54 -15.41
C CYS A 540 -7.11 -26.91 -16.52
N VAL A 541 -6.89 -25.63 -16.79
CA VAL A 541 -7.62 -24.86 -17.80
C VAL A 541 -6.60 -24.15 -18.67
N LYS A 542 -6.82 -24.12 -19.99
CA LYS A 542 -5.89 -23.44 -20.92
C LYS A 542 -5.74 -21.97 -20.54
N CYS A 543 -4.54 -21.42 -20.66
CA CYS A 543 -4.24 -20.01 -20.36
C CYS A 543 -5.15 -19.01 -21.11
N SER A 544 -5.72 -19.40 -22.25
CA SER A 544 -6.65 -18.60 -23.03
C SER A 544 -8.13 -18.77 -22.70
N ILE A 545 -8.48 -19.62 -21.73
CA ILE A 545 -9.86 -19.94 -21.39
C ILE A 545 -10.18 -19.46 -19.98
N THR A 546 -11.35 -18.83 -19.84
CA THR A 546 -11.89 -18.37 -18.56
C THR A 546 -12.61 -19.50 -17.83
N ASP A 547 -12.36 -19.65 -16.54
CA ASP A 547 -13.01 -20.64 -15.68
C ASP A 547 -13.02 -20.16 -14.22
N ASN A 548 -14.12 -20.43 -13.51
CA ASN A 548 -14.27 -20.14 -12.07
C ASN A 548 -13.80 -18.74 -11.61
N GLY A 549 -14.02 -17.70 -12.43
CA GLY A 549 -13.66 -16.32 -12.10
C GLY A 549 -12.21 -15.94 -12.46
N ILE A 550 -11.40 -16.87 -12.94
CA ILE A 550 -10.09 -16.60 -13.54
C ILE A 550 -10.29 -16.36 -15.04
N THR A 551 -9.88 -15.18 -15.52
CA THR A 551 -10.04 -14.78 -16.92
C THR A 551 -8.81 -15.20 -17.73
N GLY A 552 -9.02 -15.96 -18.80
CA GLY A 552 -7.95 -16.34 -19.72
C GLY A 552 -7.50 -15.17 -20.61
N VAL A 553 -6.26 -15.21 -21.09
CA VAL A 553 -5.71 -14.24 -22.05
C VAL A 553 -5.57 -14.91 -23.42
N GLU A 554 -6.17 -14.33 -24.45
CA GLU A 554 -6.13 -14.88 -25.81
C GLU A 554 -4.67 -15.09 -26.28
N ASN A 555 -4.45 -16.15 -27.05
CA ASN A 555 -3.14 -16.58 -27.55
C ASN A 555 -2.07 -16.88 -26.47
N CYS A 556 -2.43 -16.89 -25.19
CA CYS A 556 -1.49 -17.15 -24.12
C CYS A 556 -1.10 -18.63 -24.03
N ILE A 557 0.21 -18.91 -24.01
CA ILE A 557 0.81 -20.25 -23.92
C ILE A 557 1.69 -20.45 -22.69
N SER A 558 1.97 -19.38 -21.94
CA SER A 558 2.59 -19.48 -20.62
C SER A 558 1.91 -18.50 -19.68
N CYS A 559 1.35 -19.00 -18.57
CA CYS A 559 0.64 -18.16 -17.63
C CYS A 559 0.76 -18.62 -16.18
N ALA A 560 0.52 -17.68 -15.27
CA ALA A 560 0.29 -17.95 -13.85
C ALA A 560 -1.14 -17.54 -13.44
N PRO A 561 -1.81 -18.30 -12.56
CA PRO A 561 -3.10 -17.90 -12.01
C PRO A 561 -2.94 -16.70 -11.06
N PRO A 562 -3.98 -15.87 -10.89
CA PRO A 562 -3.95 -14.75 -9.94
C PRO A 562 -3.92 -15.25 -8.49
N ALA A 563 -3.26 -14.51 -7.59
CA ALA A 563 -3.11 -14.88 -6.18
C ALA A 563 -4.45 -15.02 -5.41
N GLY A 564 -5.55 -14.42 -5.91
CA GLY A 564 -6.87 -14.41 -5.28
C GLY A 564 -7.92 -15.36 -5.88
N ASN A 565 -7.54 -16.28 -6.77
CA ASN A 565 -8.46 -17.16 -7.53
C ASN A 565 -9.56 -16.40 -8.32
N SER A 566 -9.35 -15.12 -8.61
CA SER A 566 -10.24 -14.27 -9.38
C SER A 566 -9.42 -13.20 -10.09
N GLY A 567 -9.77 -12.87 -11.32
CA GLY A 567 -9.04 -11.92 -12.17
C GLY A 567 -8.30 -12.59 -13.33
N PRO A 568 -7.62 -11.80 -14.19
CA PRO A 568 -6.91 -12.35 -15.35
C PRO A 568 -5.71 -13.19 -14.94
N VAL A 569 -5.38 -14.19 -15.75
CA VAL A 569 -4.07 -14.85 -15.67
C VAL A 569 -2.97 -13.88 -16.06
N THR A 570 -1.81 -13.97 -15.40
CA THR A 570 -0.61 -13.28 -15.86
C THR A 570 -0.06 -14.04 -17.05
N CYS A 571 -0.06 -13.44 -18.24
CA CYS A 571 0.44 -14.09 -19.46
C CYS A 571 1.90 -13.72 -19.74
N TYR A 572 2.82 -14.67 -19.56
CA TYR A 572 4.24 -14.49 -19.81
C TYR A 572 4.63 -14.65 -21.28
N MET A 573 3.85 -15.42 -22.05
CA MET A 573 4.09 -15.66 -23.47
C MET A 573 2.82 -15.85 -24.28
N LYS A 574 2.77 -15.23 -25.47
CA LYS A 574 1.74 -15.45 -26.50
C LYS A 574 2.31 -16.13 -27.75
N THR A 575 1.44 -16.77 -28.54
CA THR A 575 1.80 -17.43 -29.81
C THR A 575 2.10 -16.48 -30.97
N ASP A 576 1.76 -15.20 -30.84
CA ASP A 576 1.91 -14.16 -31.87
C ASP A 576 3.10 -13.21 -31.59
N ASP A 577 3.96 -13.58 -30.64
CA ASP A 577 5.10 -12.80 -30.15
C ASP A 577 4.74 -11.41 -29.56
N THR A 578 3.46 -11.14 -29.27
CA THR A 578 3.00 -9.90 -28.60
C THR A 578 2.90 -10.09 -27.08
N ASN A 579 4.03 -10.08 -26.37
CA ASN A 579 4.08 -10.31 -24.92
C ASN A 579 3.78 -9.03 -24.12
N ASP A 580 2.55 -8.53 -24.19
CA ASP A 580 2.08 -7.33 -23.51
C ASP A 580 1.05 -7.63 -22.41
N GLY A 581 1.34 -8.59 -21.50
CA GLY A 581 0.72 -8.71 -20.16
C GLY A 581 -0.77 -8.31 -20.04
N GLY A 582 -1.62 -8.88 -20.91
CA GLY A 582 -2.94 -8.38 -21.25
C GLY A 582 -3.81 -7.88 -20.09
N ASN A 583 -4.06 -6.57 -20.10
CA ASN A 583 -5.24 -5.94 -19.51
C ASN A 583 -5.84 -4.98 -20.55
N ASP A 584 -6.29 -5.56 -21.66
CA ASP A 584 -6.67 -4.80 -22.85
C ASP A 584 -8.17 -4.57 -22.84
N ASN A 585 -8.65 -3.81 -21.85
CA ASN A 585 -9.95 -3.16 -21.90
C ASN A 585 -9.78 -1.65 -22.04
N ASN A 586 -9.04 -1.19 -23.05
CA ASN A 586 -9.23 0.15 -23.62
C ASN A 586 -8.55 0.25 -24.98
N GLY A 587 -9.32 0.48 -26.04
CA GLY A 587 -8.78 0.72 -27.36
C GLY A 587 -7.94 2.00 -27.41
N GLY A 588 -6.77 1.92 -28.05
CA GLY A 588 -6.04 3.10 -28.49
C GLY A 588 -4.52 2.95 -28.57
N SER A 589 -4.02 3.03 -29.81
CA SER A 589 -2.66 3.42 -30.21
C SER A 589 -1.63 2.30 -30.39
N THR A 590 -1.38 1.98 -31.66
CA THR A 590 -0.15 1.38 -32.16
C THR A 590 1.03 2.29 -31.87
N ASN A 591 1.84 1.99 -30.85
CA ASN A 591 3.23 2.41 -30.81
C ASN A 591 4.11 1.26 -30.31
N LYS A 592 4.85 0.72 -31.27
CA LYS A 592 5.76 -0.40 -31.16
C LYS A 592 7.03 0.05 -30.44
N SER A 593 7.21 -0.43 -29.21
CA SER A 593 8.45 -0.24 -28.44
C SER A 593 8.91 -1.55 -27.80
N GLY A 594 8.98 -2.62 -28.60
CA GLY A 594 9.69 -3.85 -28.25
C GLY A 594 11.07 -3.83 -28.88
N LEU A 595 12.05 -3.19 -28.23
CA LEU A 595 13.45 -3.35 -28.58
C LEU A 595 13.99 -4.61 -27.90
N SER A 596 14.41 -5.56 -28.71
CA SER A 596 15.15 -6.75 -28.29
C SER A 596 16.32 -6.38 -27.38
N THR A 597 16.43 -7.10 -26.26
CA THR A 597 17.44 -6.94 -25.20
C THR A 597 18.89 -7.07 -25.70
N GLY A 598 19.11 -7.45 -26.96
CA GLY A 598 20.42 -7.45 -27.63
C GLY A 598 20.91 -6.11 -28.19
N ALA A 599 20.09 -5.04 -28.19
CA ALA A 599 20.47 -3.74 -28.79
C ALA A 599 20.86 -2.64 -27.78
N ILE A 600 20.69 -2.86 -26.48
CA ILE A 600 20.78 -1.79 -25.46
C ILE A 600 22.21 -1.62 -24.90
N ALA A 601 23.15 -2.54 -25.20
CA ALA A 601 24.56 -2.40 -24.83
C ALA A 601 25.42 -1.62 -25.86
N GLY A 602 24.87 -1.17 -27.00
CA GLY A 602 25.66 -0.55 -28.08
C GLY A 602 25.37 0.94 -28.36
N ILE A 603 24.21 1.46 -27.96
CA ILE A 603 23.73 2.75 -28.48
C ILE A 603 24.18 3.95 -27.62
N SER A 604 24.48 3.73 -26.33
CA SER A 604 24.93 4.82 -25.44
C SER A 604 26.37 5.28 -25.70
N VAL A 605 27.21 4.45 -26.32
CA VAL A 605 28.59 4.82 -26.68
C VAL A 605 28.65 5.51 -28.04
N ALA A 606 27.79 5.13 -28.99
CA ALA A 606 27.76 5.73 -30.33
C ALA A 606 27.30 7.19 -30.30
N VAL A 607 26.30 7.54 -29.49
CA VAL A 607 25.81 8.93 -29.38
C VAL A 607 26.85 9.83 -28.70
N ILE A 608 27.54 9.33 -27.66
CA ILE A 608 28.61 10.10 -26.98
C ILE A 608 29.82 10.30 -27.90
N VAL A 609 30.19 9.30 -28.71
CA VAL A 609 31.28 9.45 -29.70
C VAL A 609 30.89 10.39 -30.84
N VAL A 610 29.64 10.36 -31.31
CA VAL A 610 29.15 11.25 -32.38
C VAL A 610 29.03 12.69 -31.89
N VAL A 611 28.48 12.91 -30.69
CA VAL A 611 28.37 14.25 -30.09
C VAL A 611 29.75 14.79 -29.69
N GLY A 612 30.62 13.94 -29.10
CA GLY A 612 32.01 14.30 -28.79
C GLY A 612 32.84 14.60 -30.04
N GLY A 613 32.66 13.84 -31.12
CA GLY A 613 33.29 14.08 -32.42
C GLY A 613 32.80 15.36 -33.10
N LEU A 614 31.50 15.65 -33.03
CA LEU A 614 30.92 16.89 -33.54
C LEU A 614 31.41 18.12 -32.78
N ILE A 615 31.48 18.05 -31.44
CA ILE A 615 32.00 19.14 -30.61
C ILE A 615 33.50 19.34 -30.85
N GLY A 616 34.28 18.25 -30.96
CA GLY A 616 35.70 18.32 -31.30
C GLY A 616 35.97 18.91 -32.68
N PHE A 617 35.17 18.52 -33.68
CA PHE A 617 35.25 19.06 -35.04
C PHE A 617 34.87 20.54 -35.09
N LEU A 618 33.82 20.95 -34.38
CA LEU A 618 33.41 22.36 -34.31
C LEU A 618 34.46 23.22 -33.59
N CYS A 619 35.04 22.75 -32.48
CA CYS A 619 36.13 23.44 -31.81
C CYS A 619 37.38 23.57 -32.70
N TRP A 620 37.76 22.51 -33.41
CA TRP A 620 38.88 22.56 -34.36
C TRP A 620 38.59 23.51 -35.54
N TRP A 621 37.37 23.48 -36.09
CA TRP A 621 36.97 24.34 -37.20
C TRP A 621 37.02 25.82 -36.84
N PHE A 622 36.54 26.20 -35.65
CA PHE A 622 36.55 27.59 -35.19
C PHE A 622 37.93 28.07 -34.74
N ILE A 623 38.79 27.20 -34.19
CA ILE A 623 40.13 27.58 -33.72
C ILE A 623 41.15 27.60 -34.87
N CYS A 624 41.07 26.69 -35.84
CA CYS A 624 42.08 26.54 -36.88
C CYS A 624 41.76 27.24 -38.21
N ARG A 625 40.51 27.64 -38.51
CA ARG A 625 40.22 28.47 -39.70
C ARG A 625 40.51 29.96 -39.52
N GLY A 626 40.91 30.40 -38.33
CA GLY A 626 41.31 31.80 -38.08
C GLY A 626 42.76 32.13 -38.44
N LYS A 627 43.54 31.15 -38.93
CA LYS A 627 44.95 31.31 -39.30
C LYS A 627 45.28 30.52 -40.57
N ALA A 628 44.64 30.90 -41.67
CA ALA A 628 45.10 30.62 -43.03
C ALA A 628 44.73 31.82 -43.91
#